data_AF-X1VCV3-F1
#
_entry.id   AF-X1VCV3-F1
#
_cell.length_a   1.000
_cell.length_b   1.000
_cell.length_c   1.000
_cell.angle_alpha   90.00
_cell.angle_beta   90.00
_cell.angle_gamma   90.00
#
_symmetry.space_group_name_H-M   'P 1'
#
loop_
_entity.id
_entity.type
_entity.pdbx_description
1 polymer ?
#
loop_
_entity_poly.entity_id
_entity_poly.type
_entity_poly.pdbx_seq_one_letter_code
_entity_poly.pdbx_strand_id
1 'polypeptide(L)'
;MADIRNIEKAYEQARQRYAELGVDTEAAMERLSSTAISLHCWQGDDVGGFEKTGEGLSGGIMATGAYPGKARTADELRMDLEKALSLIPGKHRLNLHAMYTETKGKVERNELSAEHFTA
;
A
#
# COMPACT_ATOMS: atom_id res chain seq x y z
N MET A 1 8.35 5.77 -23.06
CA MET A 1 7.60 6.80 -22.29
C MET A 1 6.79 7.62 -23.26
N ALA A 2 5.56 8.00 -22.92
CA ALA A 2 4.78 8.92 -23.75
C ALA A 2 5.47 10.29 -23.81
N ASP A 3 5.37 10.98 -24.96
CA ASP A 3 5.91 12.34 -25.12
C ASP A 3 5.13 13.29 -24.19
N ILE A 4 5.86 13.99 -23.30
CA ILE A 4 5.28 14.93 -22.33
C ILE A 4 4.40 15.96 -23.03
N ARG A 5 4.80 16.46 -24.21
CA ARG A 5 4.03 17.46 -24.96
C ARG A 5 2.68 16.91 -25.42
N ASN A 6 2.61 15.63 -25.73
CA ASN A 6 1.34 14.98 -26.09
C ASN A 6 0.43 14.81 -24.88
N ILE A 7 0.99 14.50 -23.70
CA ILE A 7 0.25 14.43 -22.44
C ILE A 7 -0.32 15.81 -22.08
N GLU A 8 0.51 16.86 -22.10
CA GLU A 8 0.10 18.24 -21.79
C GLU A 8 -1.01 18.72 -22.73
N LYS A 9 -0.86 18.48 -24.04
CA LYS A 9 -1.89 18.85 -25.03
C LYS A 9 -3.20 18.09 -24.81
N ALA A 10 -3.13 16.80 -24.48
CA ALA A 10 -4.31 16.00 -24.18
C ALA A 10 -5.00 16.48 -22.88
N TYR A 11 -4.22 16.80 -21.85
CA TYR A 11 -4.74 17.33 -20.59
C TYR A 11 -5.40 18.69 -20.77
N GLU A 12 -4.81 19.60 -21.55
CA GLU A 12 -5.39 20.92 -21.85
C GLU A 12 -6.78 20.79 -22.50
N GLN A 13 -6.91 19.88 -23.47
CA GLN A 13 -8.20 19.61 -24.11
C GLN A 13 -9.22 19.04 -23.12
N ALA A 14 -8.79 18.15 -22.21
CA ALA A 14 -9.66 17.61 -21.17
C ALA A 14 -10.11 18.68 -20.19
N ARG A 15 -9.19 19.54 -19.73
CA ARG A 15 -9.47 20.66 -18.83
C ARG A 15 -10.55 21.59 -19.40
N GLN A 16 -10.45 21.94 -20.68
CA GLN A 16 -11.47 22.77 -21.35
C GLN A 16 -12.84 22.10 -21.36
N ARG A 17 -12.91 20.80 -21.69
CA ARG A 17 -14.17 20.04 -21.68
C ARG A 17 -14.81 19.96 -20.30
N TYR A 18 -14.01 19.80 -19.24
CA TYR A 18 -14.53 19.79 -17.87
C TYR A 18 -14.98 21.19 -17.42
N ALA A 19 -14.29 22.25 -17.84
CA ALA A 19 -14.69 23.62 -17.57
C ALA A 19 -16.05 23.99 -18.19
N GLU A 20 -16.37 23.48 -19.39
CA GLU A 20 -17.70 23.62 -20.01
C GLU A 20 -18.83 23.02 -19.15
N LEU A 21 -18.50 22.04 -18.30
CA LEU A 21 -19.41 21.41 -17.33
C LEU A 21 -19.36 22.06 -15.94
N GLY A 22 -18.60 23.14 -15.77
CA GLY A 22 -18.42 23.83 -14.48
C GLY A 22 -17.48 23.10 -13.50
N VAL A 23 -16.61 22.21 -14.00
CA VAL A 23 -15.66 21.44 -13.17
C VAL A 23 -14.25 22.05 -13.30
N ASP A 24 -13.68 22.47 -12.17
CA ASP A 24 -12.27 22.88 -12.07
C ASP A 24 -11.38 21.65 -11.84
N THR A 25 -10.62 21.27 -12.87
CA THR A 25 -9.73 20.10 -12.78
C THR A 25 -8.50 20.36 -11.93
N GLU A 26 -8.02 21.60 -11.81
CA GLU A 26 -6.87 21.91 -10.96
C GLU A 26 -7.25 21.75 -9.48
N ALA A 27 -8.41 22.27 -9.09
CA ALA A 27 -8.96 22.07 -7.75
C ALA A 27 -9.23 20.57 -7.45
N ALA A 28 -9.70 19.81 -8.45
CA ALA A 28 -9.89 18.37 -8.32
C ALA A 28 -8.56 17.62 -8.11
N MET A 29 -7.51 17.99 -8.85
CA MET A 29 -6.18 17.39 -8.73
C MET A 29 -5.53 17.74 -7.38
N GLU A 30 -5.69 18.96 -6.90
CA GLU A 30 -5.23 19.36 -5.56
C GLU A 30 -5.91 18.51 -4.48
N ARG A 31 -7.24 18.39 -4.53
CA ARG A 31 -8.00 17.53 -3.61
C ARG A 31 -7.56 16.07 -3.69
N LEU A 32 -7.39 15.53 -4.88
CA LEU A 32 -6.92 14.17 -5.10
C LEU A 32 -5.54 13.95 -4.45
N SER A 33 -4.60 14.87 -4.67
CA SER A 33 -3.23 14.77 -4.15
C SER A 33 -3.14 14.75 -2.62
N SER A 34 -4.12 15.36 -1.94
CA SER A 34 -4.23 15.41 -0.48
C SER A 34 -4.92 14.18 0.14
N THR A 35 -5.57 13.35 -0.67
CA THR A 35 -6.36 12.21 -0.18
C THR A 35 -5.48 10.98 -0.04
N ALA A 36 -5.14 10.62 1.19
CA ALA A 36 -4.32 9.45 1.45
C ALA A 36 -5.14 8.15 1.37
N ILE A 37 -4.60 7.15 0.66
CA ILE A 37 -5.12 5.78 0.66
C ILE A 37 -4.34 4.96 1.69
N SER A 38 -5.03 4.10 2.44
CA SER A 38 -4.40 3.20 3.41
C SER A 38 -4.20 1.82 2.78
N LEU A 39 -2.97 1.50 2.38
CA LEU A 39 -2.64 0.23 1.75
C LEU A 39 -2.52 -0.86 2.82
N HIS A 40 -3.14 -2.01 2.59
CA HIS A 40 -3.02 -3.15 3.49
C HIS A 40 -1.67 -3.86 3.36
N CYS A 41 -0.98 -4.08 4.47
CA CYS A 41 0.34 -4.73 4.46
C CYS A 41 0.27 -6.20 4.01
N TRP A 42 -0.83 -6.89 4.32
CA TRP A 42 -0.96 -8.33 4.17
C TRP A 42 -1.09 -8.85 2.73
N GLN A 43 -1.16 -7.95 1.76
CA GLN A 43 -1.08 -8.33 0.35
C GLN A 43 0.35 -8.72 -0.05
N GLY A 44 1.39 -8.22 0.62
CA GLY A 44 2.77 -8.50 0.22
C GLY A 44 3.26 -9.91 0.54
N ASP A 45 2.61 -10.60 1.48
CA ASP A 45 3.07 -11.90 2.00
C ASP A 45 1.96 -12.96 2.08
N ASP A 46 0.83 -12.71 1.42
CA ASP A 46 -0.37 -13.55 1.47
C ASP A 46 -0.89 -13.76 2.89
N VAL A 47 -0.99 -12.70 3.71
CA VAL A 47 -1.50 -12.77 5.09
C VAL A 47 -0.67 -13.73 5.96
N GLY A 48 0.64 -13.84 5.69
CA GLY A 48 1.55 -14.73 6.40
C GLY A 48 1.92 -14.25 7.80
N GLY A 49 2.15 -12.94 7.95
CA GLY A 49 2.67 -12.34 9.18
C GLY A 49 4.09 -12.81 9.52
N PHE A 50 4.62 -12.29 10.62
CA PHE A 50 5.99 -12.57 11.09
C PHE A 50 6.04 -13.28 12.45
N GLU A 51 4.89 -13.66 13.01
CA GLU A 51 4.77 -14.32 14.33
C GLU A 51 5.31 -15.77 14.39
N LYS A 52 5.85 -16.33 13.30
CA LYS A 52 6.42 -17.70 13.23
C LYS A 52 5.57 -18.78 13.94
N THR A 53 4.26 -18.71 13.81
CA THR A 53 3.35 -19.66 14.47
C THR A 53 3.36 -21.05 13.83
N GLY A 54 3.81 -21.17 12.58
CA GLY A 54 3.76 -22.42 11.80
C GLY A 54 2.35 -22.80 11.34
N GLU A 55 1.35 -21.99 11.67
CA GLU A 55 -0.04 -22.17 11.27
C GLU A 55 -0.30 -21.49 9.93
N GLY A 56 -1.08 -22.14 9.06
CA GLY A 56 -1.56 -21.52 7.82
C GLY A 56 -2.69 -20.52 8.07
N LEU A 57 -3.12 -19.82 7.01
CA LEU A 57 -4.31 -18.96 7.07
C LEU A 57 -5.52 -19.72 7.62
N SER A 58 -6.25 -19.08 8.52
CA SER A 58 -7.48 -19.59 9.12
C SER A 58 -8.52 -18.46 9.26
N GLY A 59 -9.63 -18.71 9.96
CA GLY A 59 -10.65 -17.68 10.21
C GLY A 59 -11.59 -17.41 9.02
N GLY A 60 -11.68 -18.34 8.07
CA GLY A 60 -12.59 -18.24 6.91
C GLY A 60 -12.05 -17.39 5.76
N ILE A 61 -10.79 -16.96 5.83
CA ILE A 61 -10.10 -16.24 4.76
C ILE A 61 -9.01 -17.12 4.13
N MET A 62 -8.71 -16.85 2.85
CA MET A 62 -7.71 -17.59 2.09
C MET A 62 -7.06 -16.67 1.06
N ALA A 63 -5.74 -16.74 0.95
CA ALA A 63 -5.01 -16.26 -0.22
C ALA A 63 -4.89 -17.42 -1.22
N THR A 64 -5.24 -17.19 -2.48
CA THR A 64 -5.30 -18.23 -3.52
C THR A 64 -4.30 -17.97 -4.62
N GLY A 65 -3.70 -19.04 -5.16
CA GLY A 65 -2.64 -18.96 -6.16
C GLY A 65 -1.26 -19.16 -5.54
N ALA A 66 -0.29 -19.51 -6.38
CA ALA A 66 1.10 -19.79 -5.98
C ALA A 66 2.07 -18.91 -6.76
N TYR A 67 1.76 -17.62 -6.90
CA TYR A 67 2.64 -16.69 -7.61
C TYR A 67 3.95 -16.52 -6.79
N PRO A 68 5.13 -16.68 -7.40
CA PRO A 68 6.38 -16.62 -6.67
C PRO A 68 6.72 -15.19 -6.24
N GLY A 69 7.56 -15.06 -5.20
CA GLY A 69 8.16 -13.77 -4.82
C GLY A 69 7.47 -13.02 -3.68
N LYS A 70 6.53 -13.64 -2.96
CA LYS A 70 5.95 -13.02 -1.76
C LYS A 70 7.01 -12.72 -0.70
N ALA A 71 6.82 -11.63 0.05
CA ALA A 71 7.69 -11.27 1.16
C ALA A 71 7.66 -12.33 2.28
N ARG A 72 8.81 -12.56 2.89
CA ARG A 72 9.03 -13.53 3.97
C ARG A 72 9.59 -12.89 5.23
N THR A 73 9.95 -11.61 5.15
CA THR A 73 10.50 -10.81 6.24
C THR A 73 9.92 -9.40 6.20
N ALA A 74 10.01 -8.66 7.30
CA ALA A 74 9.59 -7.27 7.36
C ALA A 74 10.37 -6.39 6.37
N ASP A 75 11.67 -6.64 6.19
CA ASP A 75 12.51 -5.90 5.25
C ASP A 75 12.11 -6.16 3.80
N GLU A 76 11.85 -7.41 3.42
CA GLU A 76 11.31 -7.73 2.09
C GLU A 76 9.97 -7.02 1.86
N LEU A 77 9.07 -7.04 2.85
CA LEU A 77 7.77 -6.40 2.75
C LEU A 77 7.89 -4.87 2.63
N ARG A 78 8.81 -4.24 3.37
CA ARG A 78 9.11 -2.80 3.25
C ARG A 78 9.61 -2.48 1.84
N MET A 79 10.51 -3.28 1.28
CA MET A 79 11.03 -3.08 -0.09
C MET A 79 9.92 -3.21 -1.14
N ASP A 80 9.02 -4.18 -1.00
CA ASP A 80 7.88 -4.36 -1.90
C ASP A 80 6.91 -3.16 -1.80
N LEU A 81 6.67 -2.67 -0.59
CA LEU A 81 5.86 -1.47 -0.34
C LEU A 81 6.50 -0.21 -0.93
N GLU A 82 7.80 -0.02 -0.76
CA GLU A 82 8.55 1.10 -1.37
C GLU A 82 8.41 1.06 -2.89
N LYS A 83 8.53 -0.13 -3.49
CA LYS A 83 8.36 -0.29 -4.93
C LYS A 83 6.94 0.02 -5.39
N ALA A 84 5.93 -0.42 -4.65
CA ALA A 84 4.54 -0.11 -4.95
C ALA A 84 4.28 1.40 -4.83
N LEU A 85 4.72 2.03 -3.73
CA LEU A 85 4.55 3.45 -3.47
C LEU A 85 5.32 4.33 -4.47
N SER A 86 6.43 3.85 -5.05
CA SER A 86 7.13 4.58 -6.12
C SER A 86 6.32 4.66 -7.42
N LEU A 87 5.29 3.82 -7.57
CA LEU A 87 4.43 3.74 -8.76
C LEU A 87 3.03 4.35 -8.52
N ILE A 88 2.68 4.66 -7.27
CA ILE A 88 1.37 5.20 -6.90
C ILE A 88 1.54 6.69 -6.54
N PRO A 89 0.84 7.61 -7.23
CA PRO A 89 1.00 9.04 -7.00
C PRO A 89 0.36 9.48 -5.68
N GLY A 90 1.06 10.36 -4.97
CA GLY A 90 0.59 10.98 -3.73
C GLY A 90 1.33 10.48 -2.50
N LYS A 91 0.82 10.86 -1.33
CA LYS A 91 1.32 10.40 -0.03
C LYS A 91 0.27 9.53 0.62
N HIS A 92 0.66 8.31 0.98
CA HIS A 92 -0.27 7.28 1.42
C HIS A 92 0.11 6.72 2.79
N ARG A 93 -0.76 5.88 3.31
CA ARG A 93 -0.62 5.25 4.63
C ARG A 93 -0.46 3.75 4.45
N LEU A 94 0.11 3.12 5.46
CA LEU A 94 0.14 1.66 5.59
C LEU A 94 -0.82 1.25 6.71
N ASN A 95 -1.64 0.25 6.43
CA ASN A 95 -2.52 -0.41 7.39
C ASN A 95 -1.83 -1.69 7.87
N LEU A 96 -1.30 -1.67 9.09
CA LEU A 96 -0.58 -2.78 9.70
C LEU A 96 -1.53 -3.67 10.52
N HIS A 97 -1.34 -4.99 10.39
CA HIS A 97 -1.94 -5.95 11.31
C HIS A 97 -0.95 -6.30 12.43
N ALA A 98 -1.43 -6.64 13.63
CA ALA A 98 -0.58 -6.92 14.78
C ALA A 98 0.42 -8.06 14.53
N MET A 99 0.07 -9.02 13.68
CA MET A 99 0.92 -10.15 13.31
C MET A 99 2.15 -9.79 12.45
N TYR A 100 2.28 -8.53 12.02
CA TYR A 100 3.48 -8.00 11.34
C TYR A 100 4.48 -7.42 12.33
N THR A 101 4.32 -7.72 13.62
CA THR A 101 5.23 -7.31 14.68
C THR A 101 6.65 -7.84 14.47
N GLU A 102 7.65 -7.01 14.80
CA GLU A 102 9.06 -7.39 14.75
C GLU A 102 9.63 -7.54 16.16
N THR A 103 9.83 -8.80 16.54
CA THR A 103 10.28 -9.16 17.89
C THR A 103 11.54 -10.02 17.83
N LYS A 104 12.46 -9.84 18.79
CA LYS A 104 13.69 -10.66 18.88
C LYS A 104 13.43 -12.09 19.40
N GLY A 105 12.21 -12.36 19.86
CA GLY A 105 11.77 -13.63 20.41
C GLY A 105 10.24 -13.68 20.44
N LYS A 106 9.66 -14.79 20.86
CA LYS A 106 8.20 -14.93 20.92
C LYS A 106 7.63 -13.94 21.95
N VAL A 107 6.63 -13.15 21.52
CA VAL A 107 5.80 -12.31 22.38
C VAL A 107 4.36 -12.73 22.15
N GLU A 108 3.60 -12.94 23.23
CA GLU A 108 2.19 -13.29 23.11
C GLU A 108 1.37 -12.09 22.63
N ARG A 109 0.30 -12.33 21.86
CA ARG A 109 -0.48 -11.26 21.23
C ARG A 109 -1.06 -10.26 22.23
N ASN A 110 -1.41 -10.70 23.44
CA ASN A 110 -1.91 -9.85 24.52
C ASN A 110 -0.82 -9.02 25.21
N GLU A 111 0.45 -9.24 24.87
CA GLU A 111 1.62 -8.53 25.43
C GLU A 111 2.27 -7.60 24.40
N LEU A 112 1.69 -7.48 23.19
CA LEU A 112 2.21 -6.57 22.17
C LEU A 112 2.09 -5.11 22.62
N SER A 113 3.21 -4.39 22.55
CA SER A 113 3.32 -2.96 22.85
C SER A 113 3.79 -2.18 21.61
N ALA A 114 3.84 -0.85 21.72
CA ALA A 114 4.31 0.04 20.66
C ALA A 114 5.78 -0.21 20.28
N GLU A 115 6.60 -0.75 21.19
CA GLU A 115 8.03 -0.98 20.93
C GLU A 115 8.27 -2.04 19.84
N HIS A 116 7.29 -2.91 19.59
CA HIS A 116 7.39 -3.96 18.57
C HIS A 116 7.05 -3.49 17.15
N PHE A 117 6.83 -2.19 16.97
CA PHE A 117 6.48 -1.55 15.70
C PHE A 117 7.32 -0.28 15.43
N THR A 118 8.48 -0.15 16.07
CA THR A 118 9.33 1.06 15.97
C THR A 118 10.34 1.05 14.83
N ALA A 119 10.50 -0.10 14.16
CA ALA A 119 11.49 -0.28 13.11
C ALA A 119 11.13 0.44 11.81
#